data_AF-A0A846BET6-F1
#
_entry.id   AF-A0A846BET6-F1
#
_cell.length_a   1.000
_cell.length_b   1.000
_cell.length_c   1.000
_cell.angle_alpha   90.00
_cell.angle_beta   90.00
_cell.angle_gamma   90.00
#
_symmetry.space_group_name_H-M   'P 1'
#
loop_
_entity.id
_entity.type
_entity.pdbx_description
1 polymer ?
#
loop_
_entity_poly.entity_id
_entity_poly.type
_entity_poly.pdbx_seq_one_letter_code
_entity_poly.pdbx_strand_id
1 'polypeptide(L)'
;MKKLIAQFFGSVWHNLPQKMSQLIAIFVATVFFLGMGTILLPTPTAQAAMVLYCDGLDYSGDPYKATYVDGLFTKILFIRPGLPPINSELTYDSVNSQGQPIYRGAYLGAADVVLIDLSKGNVKPGSEVSVAVDNLWNQQRGICGIQ
;
A
#
# COMPACT_ATOMS: atom_id res chain seq x y z
N MET A 1 -4.26 86.18 -18.07
CA MET A 1 -4.55 85.11 -17.08
C MET A 1 -4.56 83.70 -17.69
N LYS A 2 -3.52 83.27 -18.43
CA LYS A 2 -3.32 81.83 -18.77
C LYS A 2 -1.84 81.39 -18.70
N LYS A 3 -0.93 82.30 -18.31
CA LYS A 3 0.46 81.96 -17.93
C LYS A 3 0.54 81.13 -16.64
N LEU A 4 -0.51 81.16 -15.80
CA LEU A 4 -0.60 80.36 -14.57
C LEU A 4 -1.00 78.89 -14.82
N ILE A 5 -1.66 78.59 -15.95
CA ILE A 5 -2.12 77.23 -16.27
C ILE A 5 -0.99 76.40 -16.86
N ALA A 6 -0.02 77.03 -17.55
CA ALA A 6 1.11 76.33 -18.16
C ALA A 6 2.13 75.80 -17.13
N GLN A 7 2.28 76.44 -15.97
CA GLN A 7 3.24 76.01 -14.95
C GLN A 7 2.73 74.91 -14.01
N PHE A 8 1.41 74.74 -13.87
CA PHE A 8 0.84 73.67 -13.03
C PHE A 8 0.75 72.32 -13.76
N PHE A 9 0.59 72.33 -15.09
CA PHE A 9 0.48 71.11 -15.90
C PHE A 9 1.82 70.51 -16.34
N GLY A 10 2.93 71.26 -16.25
CA GLY A 10 4.25 70.78 -16.66
C GLY A 10 4.99 69.89 -15.64
N SER A 11 4.73 70.05 -14.34
CA SER A 11 5.48 69.31 -13.30
C SER A 11 4.85 67.98 -12.88
N VAL A 12 3.54 67.81 -13.07
CA VAL A 12 2.83 66.58 -12.64
C VAL A 12 2.97 65.46 -13.68
N TRP A 13 3.12 65.79 -14.96
CA TRP A 13 3.08 64.80 -16.05
C TRP A 13 4.42 64.17 -16.42
N HIS A 14 5.56 64.78 -16.08
CA HIS A 14 6.87 64.23 -16.46
C HIS A 14 7.40 63.11 -15.55
N ASN A 15 6.84 62.93 -14.36
CA ASN A 15 7.29 61.88 -13.43
C ASN A 15 6.33 60.68 -13.32
N LEU A 16 5.17 60.70 -14.00
CA LEU A 16 4.20 59.62 -13.95
C LEU A 16 4.55 58.34 -14.76
N PRO A 17 5.21 58.40 -15.94
CA PRO A 17 5.36 57.18 -16.74
C PRO A 17 6.43 56.22 -16.17
N GLN A 18 7.42 56.73 -15.42
CA GLN A 18 8.49 55.87 -14.87
C GLN A 18 8.07 55.12 -13.61
N LYS A 19 7.24 55.69 -12.74
CA LYS A 19 6.78 54.99 -11.52
C LYS A 19 5.70 53.95 -11.78
N MET A 20 4.84 54.11 -12.80
CA MET A 20 3.86 53.08 -13.17
C MET A 20 4.48 51.86 -13.85
N SER A 21 5.62 52.03 -14.55
CA SER A 21 6.30 50.91 -15.21
C SER A 21 6.92 49.92 -14.21
N GLN A 22 7.43 50.39 -13.07
CA GLN A 22 7.92 49.50 -12.00
C GLN A 22 6.79 48.80 -11.25
N LEU A 23 5.65 49.46 -11.02
CA LEU A 23 4.51 48.84 -10.33
C LEU A 23 3.79 47.77 -11.17
N ILE A 24 3.70 47.96 -12.50
CA ILE A 24 3.14 46.95 -13.42
C ILE A 24 4.08 45.74 -13.57
N ALA A 25 5.39 45.98 -13.65
CA ALA A 25 6.37 44.90 -13.72
C ALA A 25 6.39 44.02 -12.45
N ILE A 26 6.16 44.62 -11.28
CA ILE A 26 6.08 43.88 -10.01
C ILE A 26 4.79 43.05 -9.94
N PHE A 27 3.64 43.57 -10.40
CA PHE A 27 2.37 42.83 -10.32
C PHE A 27 2.30 41.63 -11.28
N VAL A 28 2.90 41.74 -12.48
CA VAL A 28 2.94 40.63 -13.46
C VAL A 28 3.91 39.52 -13.03
N ALA A 29 4.97 39.85 -12.30
CA ALA A 29 5.93 38.86 -11.80
C ALA A 29 5.36 38.02 -10.64
N THR A 30 4.51 38.58 -9.77
CA THR A 30 3.94 37.84 -8.62
C THR A 30 2.82 36.88 -9.02
N VAL A 31 2.05 37.19 -10.06
CA VAL A 31 0.94 36.32 -10.52
C VAL A 31 1.45 35.11 -11.33
N PHE A 32 2.59 35.23 -12.00
CA PHE A 32 3.18 34.12 -12.76
C PHE A 32 3.87 33.07 -11.86
N PHE A 33 4.36 33.45 -10.68
CA PHE A 33 4.99 32.52 -9.72
C PHE A 33 4.01 31.77 -8.80
N LEU A 34 2.76 32.22 -8.68
CA LEU A 34 1.74 31.55 -7.86
C LEU A 34 0.95 30.47 -8.61
N GLY A 35 1.10 30.36 -9.94
CA GLY A 35 0.37 29.39 -10.77
C GLY A 35 1.07 28.04 -11.01
N MET A 36 2.37 27.93 -10.70
CA MET A 36 3.17 26.71 -10.97
C MET A 36 3.43 25.84 -9.73
N GLY A 37 2.84 26.18 -8.58
CA GLY A 37 3.09 25.52 -7.30
C GLY A 37 2.21 24.31 -7.00
N THR A 38 1.28 23.90 -7.88
CA THR A 38 0.61 22.61 -7.72
C THR A 38 1.50 21.53 -8.30
N ILE A 39 2.57 21.23 -7.57
CA ILE A 39 3.28 19.96 -7.68
C ILE A 39 2.19 18.91 -7.60
N LEU A 40 2.00 18.18 -8.70
CA LEU A 40 1.29 16.91 -8.74
C LEU A 40 2.01 15.98 -7.77
N LEU A 41 1.73 16.11 -6.48
CA LEU A 41 2.04 15.06 -5.54
C LEU A 41 1.23 13.87 -6.07
N PRO A 42 1.88 12.75 -6.46
CA PRO A 42 1.12 11.54 -6.73
C PRO A 42 0.31 11.30 -5.46
N THR A 43 -1.02 11.38 -5.58
CA THR A 43 -1.89 10.98 -4.48
C THR A 43 -1.45 9.58 -4.10
N PRO A 44 -1.02 9.32 -2.85
CA PRO A 44 -0.72 7.97 -2.44
C PRO A 44 -2.00 7.18 -2.68
N THR A 45 -2.00 6.32 -3.69
CA THR A 45 -3.05 5.34 -3.86
C THR A 45 -2.91 4.45 -2.65
N ALA A 46 -3.72 4.68 -1.62
CA ALA A 46 -3.90 3.74 -0.54
C ALA A 46 -4.42 2.46 -1.21
N GLN A 47 -3.50 1.56 -1.55
CA GLN A 47 -3.84 0.27 -2.10
C GLN A 47 -4.57 -0.44 -0.97
N ALA A 48 -5.87 -0.67 -1.14
CA ALA A 48 -6.68 -1.33 -0.13
C ALA A 48 -5.97 -2.62 0.28
N ALA A 49 -5.77 -2.78 1.58
CA ALA A 49 -5.17 -3.96 2.16
C ALA A 49 -5.90 -5.20 1.66
N MET A 50 -5.26 -6.00 0.80
CA MET A 50 -5.89 -7.19 0.24
C MET A 50 -5.87 -8.27 1.32
N VAL A 51 -7.06 -8.62 1.79
CA VAL A 51 -7.25 -9.74 2.72
C VAL A 51 -7.81 -10.93 1.96
N LEU A 52 -7.11 -12.06 2.03
CA LEU A 52 -7.55 -13.33 1.46
C LEU A 52 -7.49 -14.42 2.52
N TYR A 53 -8.38 -15.40 2.38
CA TYR A 53 -8.41 -16.59 3.22
C TYR A 53 -8.22 -17.82 2.36
N CYS A 54 -7.32 -18.70 2.75
CA CYS A 54 -7.01 -19.92 2.01
C CYS A 54 -7.42 -21.14 2.83
N ASP A 55 -8.50 -21.78 2.40
CA ASP A 55 -9.11 -22.91 3.09
C ASP A 55 -8.62 -24.23 2.48
N GLY A 56 -8.29 -25.21 3.32
CA GLY A 56 -7.87 -26.55 2.90
C GLY A 56 -8.07 -27.59 4.01
N LEU A 57 -7.57 -28.81 3.79
CA LEU A 57 -7.59 -29.90 4.78
C LEU A 57 -6.17 -30.28 5.16
N ASP A 58 -5.88 -30.36 6.45
CA ASP A 58 -4.57 -30.74 6.97
C ASP A 58 -4.26 -32.23 6.74
N TYR A 59 -3.15 -32.73 7.29
CA TYR A 59 -2.75 -34.13 7.13
C TYR A 59 -3.80 -35.12 7.69
N SER A 60 -4.51 -34.74 8.76
CA SER A 60 -5.55 -35.55 9.41
C SER A 60 -6.90 -35.45 8.72
N GLY A 61 -7.04 -34.55 7.73
CA GLY A 61 -8.31 -34.29 7.04
C GLY A 61 -9.17 -33.24 7.74
N ASP A 62 -8.63 -32.58 8.76
CA ASP A 62 -9.31 -31.51 9.49
C ASP A 62 -9.16 -30.17 8.73
N PRO A 63 -10.17 -29.29 8.73
CA PRO A 63 -10.09 -28.03 8.01
C PRO A 63 -9.05 -27.08 8.61
N TYR A 64 -8.36 -26.33 7.77
CA TYR A 64 -7.59 -25.17 8.19
C TYR A 64 -7.91 -23.95 7.33
N LYS A 65 -7.59 -22.77 7.86
CA LYS A 65 -7.71 -21.48 7.19
C LYS A 65 -6.44 -20.66 7.38
N ALA A 66 -5.69 -20.42 6.31
CA ALA A 66 -4.60 -19.47 6.29
C ALA A 66 -5.11 -18.05 5.95
N THR A 67 -4.54 -17.03 6.57
CA THR A 67 -4.90 -15.61 6.34
C THR A 67 -3.74 -14.91 5.65
N TYR A 68 -4.04 -14.23 4.54
CA TYR A 68 -3.12 -13.37 3.82
C TYR A 68 -3.56 -11.91 3.96
N VAL A 69 -2.66 -11.03 4.37
CA VAL A 69 -2.90 -9.60 4.57
C VAL A 69 -1.68 -8.84 4.09
N ASP A 70 -1.88 -7.79 3.29
CA ASP A 70 -0.84 -6.83 2.92
C ASP A 70 0.45 -7.45 2.35
N GLY A 71 0.32 -8.50 1.55
CA GLY A 71 1.49 -9.13 0.91
C GLY A 71 2.01 -10.38 1.63
N LEU A 72 1.50 -10.71 2.81
CA LEU A 72 2.07 -11.74 3.68
C LEU A 72 1.01 -12.69 4.22
N PHE A 73 1.39 -13.95 4.39
CA PHE A 73 0.64 -14.88 5.24
C PHE A 73 0.98 -14.62 6.70
N THR A 74 -0.04 -14.29 7.49
CA THR A 74 0.14 -13.83 8.89
C THR A 74 -0.33 -14.84 9.91
N LYS A 75 -1.27 -15.72 9.55
CA LYS A 75 -1.88 -16.66 10.49
C LYS A 75 -2.41 -17.90 9.79
N ILE A 76 -2.42 -19.01 10.50
CA ILE A 76 -3.23 -20.18 10.18
C ILE A 76 -4.07 -20.61 11.39
N LEU A 77 -5.34 -20.93 11.11
CA LEU A 77 -6.30 -21.49 12.06
C LEU A 77 -6.53 -22.94 11.70
N PHE A 78 -6.24 -23.87 12.61
CA PHE A 78 -6.57 -25.28 12.48
C PHE A 78 -7.88 -25.56 13.21
N ILE A 79 -8.89 -26.05 12.48
CA ILE A 79 -10.23 -26.33 12.98
C ILE A 79 -10.30 -27.81 13.32
N ARG A 80 -10.46 -28.12 14.60
CA ARG A 80 -10.48 -29.50 15.10
C ARG A 80 -11.87 -29.85 15.59
N PRO A 81 -12.62 -30.75 14.92
CA PRO A 81 -13.96 -31.13 15.35
C PRO A 81 -13.98 -31.62 16.81
N GLY A 82 -14.84 -31.01 17.64
CA GLY A 82 -14.96 -31.37 19.05
C GLY A 82 -13.86 -30.84 19.98
N LEU A 83 -12.88 -30.09 19.46
CA LEU A 83 -11.80 -29.46 20.23
C LEU A 83 -11.73 -27.97 19.93
N PRO A 84 -11.15 -27.15 20.83
CA PRO A 84 -10.85 -25.76 20.50
C PRO A 84 -9.91 -25.66 19.28
N PRO A 85 -10.13 -24.71 18.37
CA PRO A 85 -9.24 -24.50 17.24
C PRO A 85 -7.88 -23.98 17.71
N ILE A 86 -6.85 -24.21 16.91
CA ILE A 86 -5.49 -23.73 17.19
C ILE A 86 -5.15 -22.62 16.22
N ASN A 87 -4.64 -21.52 16.76
CA ASN A 87 -3.99 -20.48 15.95
C ASN A 87 -2.49 -20.68 15.97
N SER A 88 -1.87 -20.53 14.80
CA SER A 88 -0.45 -20.27 14.67
C SER A 88 -0.27 -18.95 13.94
N GLU A 89 0.42 -18.01 14.59
CA GLU A 89 0.97 -16.85 13.89
C GLU A 89 2.06 -17.34 12.93
N LEU A 90 2.14 -16.70 11.77
CA LEU A 90 3.10 -17.03 10.72
C LEU A 90 4.08 -15.88 10.54
N THR A 91 5.35 -16.22 10.40
CA THR A 91 6.44 -15.29 10.07
C THR A 91 7.05 -15.71 8.75
N TYR A 92 7.33 -14.75 7.88
CA TYR A 92 8.10 -15.01 6.67
C TYR A 92 9.49 -15.54 7.03
N ASP A 93 9.92 -16.62 6.38
CA ASP A 93 11.20 -17.26 6.62
C ASP A 93 12.15 -17.05 5.43
N SER A 94 11.78 -17.59 4.26
CA SER A 94 12.68 -17.68 3.12
C SER A 94 11.93 -17.86 1.80
N VAL A 95 12.67 -17.96 0.70
CA VAL A 95 12.16 -18.40 -0.60
C VAL A 95 12.88 -19.70 -0.98
N ASN A 96 12.14 -20.73 -1.38
CA ASN A 96 12.76 -21.99 -1.80
C ASN A 96 13.36 -21.90 -3.22
N SER A 97 14.02 -22.97 -3.66
CA SER A 97 14.63 -23.06 -5.00
C SER A 97 13.64 -22.97 -6.17
N GLN A 98 12.33 -23.12 -5.92
CA GLN A 98 11.27 -22.97 -6.91
C GLN A 98 10.72 -21.53 -6.98
N GLY A 99 11.27 -20.60 -6.18
CA GLY A 99 10.81 -19.22 -6.08
C GLY A 99 9.54 -19.06 -5.24
N GLN A 100 9.21 -20.03 -4.38
CA GLN A 100 8.03 -19.98 -3.54
C GLN A 100 8.38 -19.44 -2.15
N PRO A 101 7.73 -18.37 -1.69
CA PRO A 101 7.85 -17.90 -0.31
C PRO A 101 7.44 -18.98 0.69
N ILE A 102 8.21 -19.08 1.78
CA ILE A 102 7.99 -19.96 2.92
C ILE A 102 7.70 -19.11 4.15
N TYR A 103 6.68 -19.51 4.90
CA TYR A 103 6.28 -18.94 6.16
C TYR A 103 6.31 -20.02 7.24
N ARG A 104 6.75 -19.65 8.45
CA ARG A 104 6.89 -20.56 9.59
C ARG A 104 6.06 -20.12 10.78
N GLY A 105 5.60 -21.09 11.54
CA GLY A 105 4.84 -20.88 12.77
C GLY A 105 4.99 -22.03 13.74
N ALA A 106 4.21 -22.03 14.80
CA ALA A 106 4.24 -23.08 15.82
C ALA A 106 2.83 -23.64 16.06
N TYR A 107 2.72 -24.96 16.09
CA TYR A 107 1.52 -25.68 16.44
C TYR A 107 1.63 -26.17 17.89
N LEU A 108 0.77 -25.65 18.77
CA LEU A 108 0.77 -25.94 20.22
C LEU A 108 2.12 -25.70 20.92
N GLY A 109 3.00 -24.87 20.35
CA GLY A 109 4.32 -24.58 20.90
C GLY A 109 5.32 -25.75 20.86
N ALA A 110 4.97 -26.86 20.19
CA ALA A 110 5.80 -28.06 20.15
C ALA A 110 6.17 -28.47 18.72
N ALA A 111 5.29 -28.21 17.76
CA ALA A 111 5.43 -28.63 16.37
C ALA A 111 5.67 -27.42 15.45
N ASP A 112 6.43 -27.61 14.38
CA ASP A 112 6.69 -26.58 13.36
C ASP A 112 5.54 -26.54 12.35
N VAL A 113 5.08 -25.34 12.03
CA VAL A 113 4.14 -25.11 10.93
C VAL A 113 4.92 -24.54 9.76
N VAL A 114 4.80 -25.15 8.59
CA VAL A 114 5.36 -24.61 7.34
C VAL A 114 4.23 -24.32 6.38
N LEU A 115 4.14 -23.09 5.88
CA LEU A 115 3.27 -22.71 4.77
C LEU A 115 4.13 -22.28 3.58
N ILE A 116 3.85 -22.85 2.42
CA ILE A 116 4.47 -22.50 1.14
C ILE A 116 3.43 -21.82 0.26
N ASP A 117 3.75 -20.61 -0.19
CA ASP A 117 2.97 -19.91 -1.21
C ASP A 117 3.31 -20.43 -2.61
N LEU A 118 2.40 -21.19 -3.21
CA LEU A 118 2.61 -21.80 -4.52
C LEU A 118 2.46 -20.79 -5.66
N SER A 119 1.96 -19.57 -5.37
CA SER A 119 1.82 -18.48 -6.34
C SER A 119 3.08 -17.62 -6.49
N LYS A 120 4.17 -17.97 -5.78
CA LYS A 120 5.48 -17.30 -5.89
C LYS A 120 5.47 -15.82 -5.52
N GLY A 121 4.71 -15.46 -4.48
CA GLY A 121 4.57 -14.09 -3.98
C GLY A 121 3.50 -13.27 -4.69
N ASN A 122 2.78 -13.85 -5.66
CA ASN A 122 1.69 -13.17 -6.37
C ASN A 122 0.32 -13.74 -5.97
N VAL A 123 0.03 -13.69 -4.67
CA VAL A 123 -1.20 -14.23 -4.11
C VAL A 123 -2.40 -13.42 -4.58
N LYS A 124 -3.42 -14.11 -5.09
CA LYS A 124 -4.69 -13.56 -5.57
C LYS A 124 -5.80 -14.60 -5.36
N PRO A 125 -7.08 -14.27 -5.54
CA PRO A 125 -8.13 -15.28 -5.55
C PRO A 125 -7.82 -16.41 -6.54
N GLY A 126 -7.95 -17.65 -6.08
CA GLY A 126 -7.56 -18.87 -6.78
C GLY A 126 -6.09 -19.30 -6.60
N SER A 127 -5.24 -18.50 -5.94
CA SER A 127 -3.89 -18.93 -5.57
C SER A 127 -3.94 -20.11 -4.60
N GLU A 128 -2.89 -20.93 -4.62
CA GLU A 128 -2.80 -22.13 -3.78
C GLU A 128 -1.69 -22.01 -2.73
N VAL A 129 -1.89 -22.64 -1.59
CA VAL A 129 -0.88 -22.84 -0.56
C VAL A 129 -0.72 -24.32 -0.22
N SER A 130 0.49 -24.72 0.16
CA SER A 130 0.75 -26.01 0.79
C SER A 130 1.16 -25.79 2.23
N VAL A 131 0.60 -26.58 3.15
CA VAL A 131 0.82 -26.45 4.58
C VAL A 131 1.28 -27.79 5.14
N ALA A 132 2.22 -27.77 6.07
CA ALA A 132 2.60 -28.93 6.87
C ALA A 132 2.66 -28.56 8.36
N VAL A 133 2.41 -29.57 9.20
CA VAL A 133 2.73 -29.56 10.63
C VAL A 133 3.74 -30.68 10.88
N ASP A 134 4.92 -30.39 11.42
CA ASP A 134 6.01 -31.35 11.63
C ASP A 134 6.34 -32.20 10.39
N ASN A 135 6.41 -31.54 9.22
CA ASN A 135 6.62 -32.18 7.91
C ASN A 135 5.53 -33.16 7.45
N LEU A 136 4.40 -33.26 8.17
CA LEU A 136 3.20 -33.92 7.70
C LEU A 136 2.41 -32.96 6.81
N TRP A 137 2.57 -33.12 5.50
CA TRP A 137 1.93 -32.28 4.50
C TRP A 137 0.43 -32.51 4.41
N ASN A 138 -0.29 -31.42 4.13
CA ASN A 138 -1.74 -31.39 3.99
C ASN A 138 -2.30 -32.38 2.96
N GLN A 139 -3.49 -32.93 3.23
CA GLN A 139 -4.20 -33.77 2.25
C GLN A 139 -4.68 -32.95 1.06
N GLN A 140 -5.06 -31.69 1.30
CA GLN A 140 -5.54 -30.77 0.28
C GLN A 140 -4.83 -29.43 0.38
N ARG A 141 -4.42 -28.92 -0.78
CA ARG A 141 -3.93 -27.54 -0.91
C ARG A 141 -5.00 -26.55 -0.47
N GLY A 142 -4.54 -25.46 0.12
CA GLY A 142 -5.42 -24.37 0.50
C GLY A 142 -5.69 -23.50 -0.71
N ILE A 143 -6.96 -23.20 -1.00
CA ILE A 143 -7.33 -22.32 -2.12
C ILE A 143 -7.72 -20.95 -1.57
N CYS A 144 -7.01 -19.92 -2.00
CA CYS A 144 -7.21 -18.56 -1.54
C CYS A 144 -8.43 -17.90 -2.20
N GLY A 145 -9.25 -17.22 -1.41
CA GLY A 145 -10.42 -16.50 -1.88
C GLY A 145 -10.73 -15.28 -1.03
N ILE A 146 -11.66 -14.47 -1.53
CA ILE A 146 -12.31 -13.40 -0.76
C ILE A 146 -13.46 -14.06 0.00
N GLN A 147 -13.55 -13.83 1.31
CA GLN A 147 -14.66 -14.29 2.14
C GLN A 147 -15.53 -13.12 2.56
#